data_AF-A0A9D7QP70-F1
#
_entry.id   AF-A0A9D7QP70-F1
#
_cell.length_a   1.000
_cell.length_b   1.000
_cell.length_c   1.000
_cell.angle_alpha   90.00
_cell.angle_beta   90.00
_cell.angle_gamma   90.00
#
_symmetry.space_group_name_H-M   'P 1'
#
loop_
_entity.id
_entity.type
_entity.pdbx_description
1 polymer ?
#
loop_
_entity_poly.entity_id
_entity_poly.type
_entity_poly.pdbx_seq_one_letter_code
_entity_poly.pdbx_strand_id
1 'polypeptide(L)'
;MLDTLAPFIGLFGLIGFAGLAGIKNPVDKTRPGHAVRLMGLLGLVGLLGIWVPGAGAIGASGALGLWNHQNPKLARWGKLGWTFVLGLPYLARWLMG
;
A
#
# COMPACT_ATOMS: atom_id res chain seq x y z
N MET A 1 -8.42 20.56 10.86
CA MET A 1 -7.36 19.65 11.39
C MET A 1 -7.07 18.47 10.46
N LEU A 2 -8.07 17.84 9.84
CA LEU A 2 -7.86 16.73 8.90
C LEU A 2 -7.02 17.14 7.68
N ASP A 3 -7.26 18.34 7.12
CA ASP A 3 -6.53 18.83 5.94
C ASP A 3 -5.03 19.04 6.20
N THR A 4 -4.65 19.33 7.44
CA THR A 4 -3.25 19.48 7.85
C THR A 4 -2.54 18.13 7.97
N LEU A 5 -3.27 17.06 8.28
CA LEU A 5 -2.72 15.72 8.49
C LEU A 5 -2.71 14.87 7.21
N ALA A 6 -3.54 15.21 6.22
CA ALA A 6 -3.64 14.50 4.95
C ALA A 6 -2.30 14.33 4.21
N PRO A 7 -1.39 15.33 4.14
CA PRO A 7 -0.08 15.16 3.51
C PRO A 7 0.81 14.16 4.25
N PHE A 8 0.83 14.21 5.58
CA PHE A 8 1.61 13.29 6.42
C PHE A 8 1.08 11.86 6.31
N ILE A 9 -0.23 11.70 6.23
CA ILE A 9 -0.88 10.40 6.02
C ILE A 9 -0.57 9.87 4.61
N GLY A 10 -0.49 10.76 3.62
CA GLY A 10 -0.05 10.43 2.26
C GLY A 10 1.35 9.78 2.21
N LEU A 11 2.26 10.14 3.11
CA LEU A 11 3.61 9.57 3.17
C LEU A 11 3.61 8.07 3.51
N PHE A 12 2.61 7.57 4.24
CA PHE A 12 2.46 6.13 4.47
C PHE A 12 2.26 5.37 3.15
N GLY A 13 1.74 6.03 2.12
CA GLY A 13 1.66 5.49 0.76
C GLY A 13 2.97 4.99 0.20
N LEU A 14 4.09 5.59 0.60
CA LEU A 14 5.43 5.20 0.15
C LEU A 14 5.79 3.78 0.58
N ILE A 15 5.20 3.28 1.67
CA ILE A 15 5.34 1.88 2.12
C ILE A 15 4.85 0.93 1.01
N GLY A 16 3.84 1.35 0.24
CA GLY A 16 3.28 0.61 -0.89
C GLY A 16 4.30 0.16 -1.93
N PHE A 17 5.36 0.94 -2.15
CA PHE A 17 6.44 0.59 -3.07
C PHE A 17 7.24 -0.63 -2.64
N ALA A 18 7.22 -0.98 -1.35
CA ALA A 18 7.80 -2.25 -0.90
C ALA A 18 7.14 -3.44 -1.62
N GLY A 19 5.86 -3.34 -2.01
CA GLY A 19 5.16 -4.34 -2.84
C GLY A 19 5.89 -4.70 -4.14
N LEU A 20 6.58 -3.73 -4.76
CA LEU A 20 7.37 -3.95 -5.98
C LEU A 20 8.63 -4.79 -5.74
N ALA A 21 9.11 -4.90 -4.49
CA ALA A 21 10.24 -5.76 -4.16
C ALA A 21 9.97 -7.24 -4.43
N GLY A 22 8.69 -7.65 -4.50
CA GLY A 22 8.25 -8.99 -4.91
C GLY A 22 8.43 -9.26 -6.41
N ILE A 23 8.58 -8.23 -7.25
CA ILE A 23 8.94 -8.38 -8.67
C ILE A 23 10.43 -8.73 -8.77
N LYS A 24 11.27 -8.05 -7.99
CA LYS A 24 12.72 -8.32 -7.92
C LYS A 24 13.03 -9.65 -7.22
N ASN A 25 12.23 -10.05 -6.24
CA ASN A 25 12.38 -11.30 -5.49
C ASN A 25 11.13 -12.17 -5.70
N PRO A 26 11.06 -12.94 -6.79
CA PRO A 26 9.90 -13.77 -7.06
C PRO A 26 9.73 -14.84 -5.97
N VAL A 27 8.49 -15.02 -5.54
CA VAL A 27 8.10 -16.12 -4.65
C VAL A 27 7.92 -17.40 -5.47
N ASP A 28 8.14 -18.54 -4.84
CA ASP A 28 7.81 -19.86 -5.37
C ASP A 28 6.41 -19.90 -6.02
N LYS A 29 6.35 -20.50 -7.21
CA LYS A 29 5.16 -20.62 -8.06
C LYS A 29 4.12 -21.57 -7.48
N THR A 30 4.54 -22.50 -6.61
CA THR A 30 3.65 -23.46 -5.95
C THR A 30 2.92 -22.87 -4.74
N ARG A 31 3.36 -21.70 -4.26
CA ARG A 31 2.82 -21.08 -3.05
C ARG A 31 1.51 -20.33 -3.36
N PRO A 32 0.43 -20.56 -2.59
CA PRO A 32 -0.84 -19.88 -2.80
C PRO A 32 -0.74 -18.36 -2.58
N GLY A 33 -1.68 -17.60 -3.14
CA GLY A 33 -1.81 -16.15 -2.93
C GLY A 33 -1.27 -15.27 -4.07
N HIS A 34 -1.37 -15.71 -5.32
CA HIS A 34 -1.06 -14.87 -6.50
C HIS A 34 -1.84 -13.54 -6.50
N ALA A 35 -3.13 -13.57 -6.14
CA ALA A 35 -3.97 -12.38 -6.05
C ALA A 35 -3.44 -11.35 -5.03
N VAL A 36 -2.94 -11.82 -3.89
CA VAL A 36 -2.32 -10.93 -2.89
C VAL A 36 -1.09 -10.26 -3.48
N ARG A 37 -0.23 -11.00 -4.21
CA ARG A 37 0.97 -10.44 -4.84
C ARG A 37 0.65 -9.37 -5.88
N LEU A 38 -0.47 -9.49 -6.60
CA LEU A 38 -0.94 -8.45 -7.52
C LEU A 38 -1.26 -7.14 -6.81
N MET A 39 -1.62 -7.18 -5.53
CA MET A 39 -1.78 -5.95 -4.74
C MET A 39 -0.49 -5.13 -4.71
N GLY A 40 0.70 -5.72 -4.92
CA GLY A 40 1.95 -4.99 -5.11
C GLY A 40 1.88 -3.83 -6.11
N LEU A 41 1.05 -3.97 -7.15
CA LEU A 41 0.82 -2.94 -8.17
C LEU A 41 0.03 -1.74 -7.62
N LEU A 42 -0.80 -1.95 -6.59
CA LEU A 42 -1.53 -0.87 -5.91
C LEU A 42 -0.59 0.12 -5.22
N GLY A 43 0.68 -0.24 -5.00
CA GLY A 43 1.71 0.71 -4.54
C GLY A 43 1.85 1.92 -5.46
N LEU A 44 1.65 1.72 -6.78
CA LEU A 44 1.70 2.81 -7.77
C LEU A 44 0.52 3.77 -7.64
N VAL A 45 -0.63 3.29 -7.15
CA VAL A 45 -1.83 4.12 -6.87
C VAL A 45 -1.52 5.18 -5.82
N GLY A 46 -0.54 4.92 -4.92
CA GLY A 46 -0.07 5.91 -3.95
C GLY A 46 0.47 7.21 -4.57
N LEU A 47 0.95 7.18 -5.81
CA LEU A 47 1.37 8.39 -6.53
C LEU A 47 0.22 9.34 -6.79
N LEU A 48 -1.02 8.84 -6.91
CA LEU A 48 -2.22 9.67 -7.05
C LEU A 48 -2.48 10.52 -5.79
N GLY A 49 -1.84 10.19 -4.66
CA GLY A 49 -1.89 10.97 -3.43
C GLY A 49 -1.37 12.40 -3.54
N ILE A 50 -0.65 12.74 -4.61
CA ILE A 50 -0.23 14.12 -4.91
C ILE A 50 -1.45 15.00 -5.24
N TRP A 51 -2.48 14.42 -5.88
CA TRP A 51 -3.67 15.15 -6.33
C TRP A 51 -4.91 14.82 -5.51
N VAL A 52 -4.99 13.61 -4.95
CA VAL A 52 -6.16 13.09 -4.25
C VAL A 52 -5.86 12.87 -2.76
N PRO A 53 -6.47 13.66 -1.85
CA PRO A 53 -6.38 13.43 -0.42
C PRO A 53 -6.75 12.00 -0.04
N GLY A 54 -5.92 11.34 0.77
CA GLY A 54 -6.13 9.96 1.19
C GLY A 54 -5.66 8.89 0.19
N ALA A 55 -5.62 9.16 -1.11
CA ALA A 55 -5.14 8.20 -2.12
C ALA A 55 -3.68 7.80 -1.90
N GLY A 56 -2.86 8.71 -1.36
CA GLY A 56 -1.49 8.42 -0.95
C GLY A 56 -1.44 7.26 0.02
N ALA A 57 -2.15 7.36 1.15
CA ALA A 57 -2.23 6.29 2.13
C ALA A 57 -2.84 4.99 1.56
N ILE A 58 -3.81 5.07 0.65
CA ILE A 58 -4.32 3.86 -0.03
C ILE A 58 -3.22 3.11 -0.78
N GLY A 59 -2.22 3.82 -1.31
CA GLY A 59 -1.03 3.22 -1.90
C GLY A 59 -0.28 2.25 -0.97
N ALA A 60 -0.37 2.42 0.34
CA ALA A 60 0.26 1.50 1.30
C ALA A 60 -0.27 0.06 1.18
N SER A 61 -1.50 -0.13 0.67
CA SER A 61 -2.06 -1.45 0.35
C SER A 61 -1.18 -2.24 -0.62
N GLY A 62 -0.36 -1.54 -1.43
CA GLY A 62 0.72 -2.10 -2.24
C GLY A 62 1.61 -3.09 -1.48
N ALA A 63 1.97 -2.75 -0.25
CA ALA A 63 2.88 -3.57 0.53
C ALA A 63 2.25 -4.89 0.96
N LEU A 64 0.91 -4.99 1.08
CA LEU A 64 0.21 -6.23 1.42
C LEU A 64 0.53 -7.35 0.43
N GLY A 65 0.99 -7.06 -0.79
CA GLY A 65 1.46 -8.07 -1.73
C GLY A 65 2.64 -8.90 -1.24
N LEU A 66 3.37 -8.43 -0.24
CA LEU A 66 4.46 -9.17 0.40
C LEU A 66 4.04 -9.99 1.62
N TRP A 67 2.79 -9.91 2.08
CA TRP A 67 2.32 -10.59 3.30
C TRP A 67 2.68 -12.08 3.35
N ASN A 68 2.52 -12.79 2.22
CA ASN A 68 2.79 -14.23 2.12
C ASN A 68 4.18 -14.54 1.52
N HIS A 69 5.12 -13.60 1.57
CA HIS A 69 6.46 -13.80 1.03
C HIS A 69 7.25 -14.83 1.87
N GLN A 70 8.08 -15.66 1.25
CA GLN A 70 8.91 -16.67 1.95
C GLN A 70 9.96 -16.01 2.85
N ASN A 71 10.62 -14.99 2.31
CA ASN A 71 11.52 -14.15 3.09
C ASN A 71 10.76 -13.37 4.20
N PRO A 72 11.04 -13.62 5.48
CA PRO A 72 10.35 -12.96 6.60
C PRO A 72 10.63 -11.46 6.68
N LYS A 73 11.74 -10.97 6.08
CA LYS A 73 12.02 -9.54 6.00
C LYS A 73 11.01 -8.83 5.09
N LEU A 74 10.66 -9.45 3.96
CA LEU A 74 9.67 -8.92 3.01
C LEU A 74 8.24 -9.07 3.57
N ALA A 75 7.95 -10.17 4.26
CA ALA A 75 6.64 -10.35 4.90
C ALA A 75 6.33 -9.29 5.98
N ARG A 76 7.35 -8.74 6.66
CA ARG A 76 7.17 -7.60 7.59
C ARG A 76 6.67 -6.34 6.88
N TRP A 77 7.20 -6.03 5.71
CA TRP A 77 6.68 -4.93 4.88
C TRP A 77 5.23 -5.20 4.47
N GLY A 78 4.89 -6.46 4.20
CA GLY A 78 3.52 -6.96 4.08
C GLY A 78 2.58 -6.43 5.16
N LYS A 79 2.96 -6.57 6.43
CA LYS A 79 2.15 -6.12 7.57
C LYS A 79 1.98 -4.60 7.63
N LEU A 80 3.00 -3.85 7.24
CA LEU A 80 2.94 -2.38 7.19
C LEU A 80 1.95 -1.88 6.14
N GLY A 81 1.56 -2.73 5.18
CA GLY A 81 0.54 -2.38 4.20
C GLY A 81 -0.82 -2.05 4.82
N TRP A 82 -1.12 -2.55 6.02
CA TRP A 82 -2.36 -2.22 6.76
C TRP A 82 -2.48 -0.75 7.15
N THR A 83 -1.39 0.04 7.08
CA THR A 83 -1.45 1.49 7.28
C THR A 83 -2.33 2.21 6.26
N PHE A 84 -2.71 1.54 5.15
CA PHE A 84 -3.67 2.07 4.18
C PHE A 84 -5.03 2.45 4.77
N VAL A 85 -5.44 1.78 5.86
CA VAL A 85 -6.71 2.06 6.56
C VAL A 85 -6.76 3.51 7.07
N LEU A 86 -5.61 4.10 7.41
CA LEU A 86 -5.51 5.50 7.83
C LEU A 86 -5.93 6.47 6.72
N GLY A 87 -5.83 6.06 5.45
CA GLY A 87 -6.24 6.85 4.29
C GLY A 87 -7.74 6.80 3.98
N LEU A 88 -8.45 5.77 4.47
CA LEU A 88 -9.86 5.54 4.12
C LEU A 88 -10.79 6.71 4.52
N PRO A 89 -10.69 7.31 5.72
CA PRO A 89 -11.56 8.43 6.10
C PRO A 89 -11.37 9.66 5.20
N TYR A 90 -10.12 9.92 4.78
CA TYR A 90 -9.77 11.06 3.93
C TYR A 90 -10.24 10.85 2.50
N LEU A 91 -10.04 9.65 1.96
CA LEU A 91 -10.54 9.30 0.63
C LEU A 91 -12.06 9.30 0.59
N ALA A 92 -12.72 8.73 1.61
CA ALA A 92 -14.17 8.70 1.70
C ALA A 92 -14.75 10.12 1.74
N ARG A 93 -14.17 11.02 2.55
CA ARG A 93 -14.56 12.43 2.59
C ARG A 93 -14.39 13.09 1.22
N TRP A 94 -13.25 12.90 0.56
CA TRP A 94 -12.99 13.47 -0.76
C TRP A 94 -13.98 12.97 -1.83
N LEU A 95 -14.39 11.70 -1.78
CA LEU A 95 -15.39 11.13 -2.67
C LEU A 95 -16.82 11.65 -2.40
N MET A 96 -17.11 12.12 -1.18
CA MET A 96 -18.43 12.61 -0.78
C MET A 96 -18.65 14.11 -1.03
N GLY A 97 -17.60 14.89 -1.32
CA GLY A 97 -17.67 16.34 -1.52
C GLY A 97 -17.33 17.13 -0.26
#